data_AF-A0A4U9WAV2-F1
#
_entry.id   AF-A0A4U9WAV2-F1
#
_cell.length_a   1.000
_cell.length_b   1.000
_cell.length_c   1.000
_cell.angle_alpha   90.00
_cell.angle_beta   90.00
_cell.angle_gamma   90.00
#
_symmetry.space_group_name_H-M   'P 1'
#
loop_
_entity.id
_entity.type
_entity.pdbx_description
1 polymer ?
#
loop_
_entity_poly.entity_id
_entity_poly.type
_entity_poly.pdbx_seq_one_letter_code
_entity_poly.pdbx_strand_id
1 'polypeptide(L)'
;MMADRFIGSWALVSSVFKGEDGAIHHPLGEQVLGRINYEANGTMAAQLYSATRPRFASEDLAKGQRSRDPPRLCEYALLLWPLSD
;
A
#
# COMPACT_ATOMS: atom_id res chain seq x y z
N MET A 1 3.33 -3.00 -27.32
CA MET A 1 3.55 -1.66 -26.71
C MET A 1 4.25 -1.85 -25.37
N MET A 2 4.95 -0.86 -24.79
CA MET A 2 5.63 -1.08 -23.50
C MET A 2 4.65 -1.31 -22.33
N ALA A 3 3.47 -0.71 -22.39
CA ALA A 3 2.41 -0.87 -21.39
C ALA A 3 1.93 -2.33 -21.25
N ASP A 4 1.81 -3.07 -22.36
CA ASP A 4 1.36 -4.46 -22.38
C ASP A 4 2.22 -5.39 -21.51
N ARG A 5 3.49 -5.01 -21.28
CA ARG A 5 4.43 -5.79 -20.45
C ARG A 5 4.12 -5.73 -18.96
N PHE A 6 3.32 -4.76 -18.53
CA PHE A 6 2.98 -4.55 -17.12
C PHE A 6 1.63 -5.17 -16.75
N ILE A 7 0.82 -5.55 -17.75
CA ILE A 7 -0.47 -6.23 -17.54
C ILE A 7 -0.28 -7.49 -16.71
N GLY A 8 -1.04 -7.60 -15.62
CA GLY A 8 -0.99 -8.74 -14.72
C GLY A 8 -0.96 -8.36 -13.25
N SER A 9 -0.72 -9.37 -12.41
CA SER A 9 -0.61 -9.24 -10.95
C SER A 9 0.84 -9.31 -10.51
N TRP A 10 1.24 -8.36 -9.67
CA TRP A 10 2.59 -8.28 -9.12
C TRP A 10 2.55 -8.31 -7.60
N ALA A 11 3.50 -9.02 -6.99
CA ALA A 11 3.69 -9.04 -5.55
C ALA A 11 4.68 -7.94 -5.14
N LEU A 12 4.40 -7.27 -4.03
CA LEU A 12 5.33 -6.32 -3.44
C LEU A 12 6.57 -7.06 -2.90
N VAL A 13 7.76 -6.55 -3.23
CA VAL A 13 9.03 -7.04 -2.69
C VAL A 13 9.47 -6.22 -1.47
N SER A 14 9.39 -4.89 -1.56
CA SER A 14 9.79 -3.97 -0.47
C SER A 14 9.12 -2.61 -0.62
N SER A 15 8.94 -1.89 0.49
CA SER A 15 8.47 -0.50 0.51
C SER A 15 9.27 0.33 1.52
N VAL A 16 9.78 1.47 1.06
CA VAL A 16 10.53 2.44 1.86
C VAL A 16 10.09 3.85 1.50
N PHE A 17 10.05 4.74 2.49
CA PHE A 17 9.91 6.17 2.29
C PHE A 17 11.26 6.84 2.54
N LYS A 18 11.78 7.55 1.55
CA LYS A 18 13.04 8.28 1.69
C LYS A 18 12.75 9.77 1.91
N GLY A 19 13.17 10.29 3.05
CA GLY A 19 13.09 11.71 3.38
C GLY A 19 14.04 12.55 2.52
N GLU A 20 13.81 13.86 2.51
CA GLU A 20 14.66 14.83 1.80
C GLU A 20 16.10 14.84 2.34
N ASP A 21 16.29 14.51 3.61
CA ASP A 21 17.57 14.33 4.30
C ASP A 21 18.24 12.97 3.98
N GLY A 22 17.60 12.12 3.19
CA GLY A 22 18.06 10.78 2.85
C GLY A 22 17.73 9.72 3.89
N ALA A 23 17.03 10.07 4.98
CA ALA A 23 16.58 9.11 5.97
C ALA A 23 15.59 8.12 5.37
N ILE A 24 15.70 6.85 5.75
CA ILE A 24 14.80 5.79 5.33
C ILE A 24 13.78 5.54 6.43
N HIS A 25 12.51 5.58 6.06
CA HIS A 25 11.38 5.35 6.94
C HIS A 25 10.49 4.23 6.41
N HIS A 26 9.87 3.49 7.33
CA HIS A 26 8.98 2.39 7.02
C HIS A 26 7.57 2.70 7.56
N PRO A 27 6.76 3.52 6.87
CA PRO A 27 5.47 3.98 7.38
C PRO A 27 4.46 2.85 7.59
N LEU A 28 4.61 1.74 6.86
CA LEU A 28 3.80 0.52 7.00
C LEU A 28 4.50 -0.58 7.83
N GLY A 29 5.59 -0.24 8.51
CA GLY A 29 6.48 -1.18 9.19
C GLY A 29 7.51 -1.84 8.26
N GLU A 30 8.47 -2.55 8.84
CA GLU A 30 9.56 -3.20 8.09
C GLU A 30 9.08 -4.37 7.22
N GLN A 31 8.00 -5.02 7.65
CA GLN A 31 7.39 -6.14 6.93
C GLN A 31 6.08 -5.66 6.30
N VAL A 32 6.11 -5.41 4.99
CA VAL A 32 4.95 -4.97 4.22
C VAL A 32 4.60 -6.04 3.21
N LEU A 33 3.31 -6.33 3.10
CA LEU A 33 2.76 -7.17 2.05
C LEU A 33 1.92 -6.32 1.11
N GLY A 34 1.87 -6.73 -0.15
CA GLY A 34 1.05 -6.03 -1.11
C GLY A 34 0.96 -6.69 -2.46
N ARG A 35 -0.03 -6.22 -3.22
CA ARG A 35 -0.25 -6.58 -4.62
C ARG A 35 -0.60 -5.34 -5.42
N ILE A 36 -0.21 -5.36 -6.69
CA ILE A 36 -0.70 -4.41 -7.69
C ILE A 36 -1.18 -5.19 -8.90
N ASN A 37 -2.33 -4.79 -9.45
CA ASN A 37 -2.89 -5.32 -10.68
C ASN A 37 -2.93 -4.20 -11.72
N TYR A 38 -2.47 -4.51 -12.93
CA TYR A 38 -2.61 -3.68 -14.11
C TYR A 38 -3.52 -4.38 -15.11
N GLU A 39 -4.52 -3.66 -15.60
CA GLU A 39 -5.51 -4.16 -16.57
C GLU A 39 -5.33 -3.55 -17.96
N ALA A 40 -5.77 -4.29 -18.99
CA ALA A 40 -5.62 -3.89 -20.39
C ALA A 40 -6.46 -2.66 -20.76
N ASN A 41 -7.48 -2.35 -19.95
CA ASN A 41 -8.32 -1.16 -20.06
C ASN A 41 -7.65 0.10 -19.47
N GLY A 42 -6.39 0.02 -19.04
CA GLY A 42 -5.64 1.14 -18.47
C GLY A 42 -5.93 1.37 -16.98
N THR A 43 -6.71 0.52 -16.32
CA THR A 43 -6.94 0.63 -14.87
C THR A 43 -5.86 -0.08 -14.08
N MET A 44 -5.62 0.41 -12.86
CA MET A 44 -4.79 -0.28 -11.87
C MET A 44 -5.40 -0.22 -10.48
N ALA A 45 -5.08 -1.24 -9.69
CA ALA A 45 -5.43 -1.31 -8.27
C ALA A 45 -4.23 -1.81 -7.48
N ALA A 46 -3.83 -1.05 -6.46
CA ALA A 46 -2.80 -1.45 -5.50
C ALA A 46 -3.42 -1.74 -4.13
N GLN A 47 -2.80 -2.63 -3.38
CA GLN A 47 -3.15 -2.95 -1.99
C GLN A 47 -1.84 -3.12 -1.22
N LEU A 48 -1.66 -2.38 -0.14
CA LEU A 48 -0.49 -2.44 0.74
C LEU A 48 -0.95 -2.52 2.20
N TYR A 49 -0.29 -3.36 2.98
CA TYR A 49 -0.58 -3.48 4.42
C TYR A 49 0.63 -4.00 5.19
N SER A 50 0.70 -3.65 6.47
CA SER A 50 1.69 -4.20 7.39
C SER A 50 1.43 -5.70 7.61
N ALA A 51 2.45 -6.54 7.47
CA ALA A 51 2.38 -7.97 7.78
C ALA A 51 2.12 -8.20 9.28
N THR A 52 2.59 -7.28 10.12
CA THR A 52 2.49 -7.34 11.59
C THR A 52 1.38 -6.44 12.10
N ARG A 53 0.21 -6.45 11.45
CA ARG A 53 -0.93 -5.65 11.89
C ARG A 53 -1.43 -6.14 13.25
N PRO A 54 -1.49 -5.28 14.29
CA PRO A 54 -2.11 -5.64 15.54
C PRO A 54 -3.56 -6.08 15.32
N ARG A 55 -4.02 -7.07 16.09
CA ARG A 55 -5.46 -7.40 16.10
C ARG A 55 -6.22 -6.15 16.51
N PHE A 56 -7.42 -5.97 15.95
CA PHE A 56 -8.31 -4.92 16.41
C PHE A 56 -8.53 -5.07 17.91
N ALA A 57 -8.49 -3.96 18.64
CA ALA A 57 -8.75 -3.94 20.08
C ALA A 57 -10.19 -4.33 20.41
N SER A 58 -11.10 -4.21 19.45
CA SER A 58 -12.50 -4.60 19.54
C SER A 58 -12.89 -5.56 18.41
N GLU A 59 -13.82 -6.47 18.72
CA GLU A 59 -14.49 -7.30 17.71
C GLU A 59 -15.42 -6.48 16.81
N ASP A 60 -15.80 -5.28 17.25
CA ASP A 60 -16.50 -4.29 16.43
C ASP A 60 -15.52 -3.65 15.43
N LEU A 61 -15.45 -4.22 14.24
CA LEU A 61 -14.58 -3.78 13.14
C LEU A 61 -14.89 -2.35 12.66
N ALA A 62 -16.10 -1.85 12.88
CA ALA A 62 -16.50 -0.49 12.52
C ALA A 62 -15.96 0.56 13.51
N LYS A 63 -15.54 0.14 14.70
CA LYS A 63 -14.97 1.00 15.76
C LYS A 63 -13.46 0.90 15.86
N GLY A 64 -12.77 0.85 14.71
CA GLY A 64 -11.31 0.89 14.67
C GLY A 64 -10.76 2.03 15.52
N GLN A 65 -10.14 1.69 16.65
CA GLN A 65 -9.59 2.68 17.57
C GLN A 65 -8.29 3.21 16.99
N ARG A 66 -8.23 4.52 16.77
CA ARG A 66 -7.07 5.23 16.26
C ARG A 66 -5.89 4.95 17.19
N SER A 67 -4.84 4.29 16.70
CA SER A 67 -3.60 4.19 17.48
C SER A 67 -3.12 5.60 17.79
N ARG A 68 -2.78 5.85 19.05
CA ARG A 68 -2.32 7.16 19.54
C ARG A 68 -1.04 7.51 18.76
N ASP A 69 -1.17 8.50 17.89
CA ASP A 69 -0.22 8.98 16.88
C ASP A 69 0.24 7.98 15.80
N PRO A 70 -0.41 7.99 14.61
CA PRO A 70 0.26 7.57 13.39
C PRO A 70 1.00 8.76 12.75
N PRO A 71 2.21 8.61 12.19
CA PRO A 71 2.63 9.52 11.13
C PRO A 71 1.51 9.51 10.08
N ARG A 72 1.12 10.70 9.60
CA ARG A 72 0.15 10.84 8.52
C ARG A 72 0.52 9.82 7.43
N LEU A 73 -0.46 9.02 6.98
CA LEU A 73 -0.37 7.87 6.04
C LEU A 73 -0.41 6.46 6.68
N CYS A 74 -1.44 6.17 7.48
CA CYS A 74 -2.04 4.82 7.48
C CYS A 74 -3.15 4.81 6.43
N GLU A 75 -2.78 4.92 5.16
CA GLU A 75 -3.74 4.78 4.07
C GLU A 75 -3.70 3.32 3.62
N TYR A 76 -4.83 2.62 3.77
CA TYR A 76 -5.10 1.49 2.88
C TYR A 76 -5.20 2.10 1.48
N ALA A 77 -4.07 2.18 0.80
CA ALA A 77 -3.98 2.77 -0.52
C ALA A 77 -4.58 1.77 -1.52
N LEU A 78 -5.91 1.64 -1.54
CA LEU A 78 -6.66 1.20 -2.72
C LEU A 78 -6.60 2.35 -3.73
N LEU A 79 -5.44 2.51 -4.34
CA LEU A 79 -5.25 3.50 -5.39
C LEU A 79 -5.84 2.91 -6.66
N LEU A 80 -7.06 3.34 -6.99
CA LEU A 80 -7.64 3.19 -8.31
C LEU A 80 -7.20 4.39 -9.13
N TRP A 81 -6.25 4.19 -10.03
CA TRP A 81 -5.74 5.25 -10.90
C TRP A 81 -5.75 4.77 -12.36
N PRO A 82 -6.07 5.61 -13.34
CA PRO A 82 -5.85 5.27 -14.74
C PRO A 82 -4.37 5.46 -15.08
N LEU A 83 -3.73 4.44 -15.64
CA LEU A 83 -2.48 4.61 -16.38
C LEU A 83 -2.76 5.63 -17.49
N SER A 84 -2.20 6.83 -17.37
CA SER A 84 -2.22 7.79 -18.48
C SER A 84 -1.26 7.26 -19.56
N ASP A 85 -1.65 7.42 -20.83
CA ASP A 85 -0.86 7.03 -22.02
C ASP A 85 0.54 7.66 -22.05
#